data_AF-A0A2E4P9A6-F1
#
_entry.id   AF-A0A2E4P9A6-F1
#
_cell.length_a   1.000
_cell.length_b   1.000
_cell.length_c   1.000
_cell.angle_alpha   90.00
_cell.angle_beta   90.00
_cell.angle_gamma   90.00
#
_symmetry.space_group_name_H-M   'P 1'
#
loop_
_entity.id
_entity.type
_entity.pdbx_description
1 polymer ?
#
loop_
_entity_poly.entity_id
_entity_poly.type
_entity_poly.pdbx_seq_one_letter_code
_entity_poly.pdbx_strand_id
1 'polypeptide(L)' 'MYNRFLHIAFILFGCYKLIFSDEKEDALIYFGIAPAFDPFDTKQVWGEKPLWQKAILLLEVITAMTLIVLSLLNFFK' A
#
# COMPACT_ATOMS: atom_id res chain seq x y z
N MET A 1 -2.18 3.46 -17.95
CA MET A 1 -2.96 2.19 -17.98
C MET A 1 -2.28 1.07 -17.19
N TYR A 2 -1.00 0.77 -17.43
CA TYR A 2 -0.29 -0.32 -16.74
C TYR A 2 -0.20 -0.18 -15.20
N ASN A 3 0.14 1.01 -14.70
CA ASN A 3 0.33 1.24 -13.25
C ASN A 3 -0.91 0.95 -12.41
N ARG A 4 -2.11 1.23 -12.93
CA ARG A 4 -3.37 0.99 -12.23
C ARG A 4 -3.63 -0.51 -12.00
N PHE A 5 -3.29 -1.35 -12.98
CA PHE A 5 -3.46 -2.79 -12.83
C PHE A 5 -2.47 -3.38 -11.83
N LEU A 6 -1.22 -2.93 -11.86
CA LEU A 6 -0.21 -3.32 -10.88
C LEU A 6 -0.58 -2.88 -9.46
N HIS A 7 -1.03 -1.64 -9.31
CA HIS A 7 -1.53 -1.13 -8.04
C HIS A 7 -2.61 -2.02 -7.44
N ILE A 8 -3.67 -2.27 -8.21
CA ILE A 8 -4.79 -3.09 -7.77
C ILE A 8 -4.32 -4.52 -7.45
N ALA A 9 -3.42 -5.07 -8.26
CA ALA A 9 -2.84 -6.39 -7.99
C ALA A 9 -2.12 -6.39 -6.64
N PHE A 10 -1.22 -5.44 -6.38
CA PHE A 10 -0.49 -5.35 -5.11
C PHE A 10 -1.42 -5.14 -3.92
N ILE A 11 -2.44 -4.29 -4.03
CA ILE A 11 -3.45 -4.13 -2.97
C ILE A 11 -4.18 -5.45 -2.70
N LEU A 12 -4.63 -6.14 -3.74
CA LEU A 12 -5.34 -7.43 -3.60
C LEU A 12 -4.44 -8.51 -3.01
N PHE A 13 -3.18 -8.62 -3.45
CA PHE A 13 -2.21 -9.55 -2.90
C PHE A 13 -1.86 -9.24 -1.44
N GLY A 14 -1.70 -7.96 -1.10
CA GLY A 14 -1.50 -7.51 0.28
C GLY A 14 -2.68 -7.89 1.19
N CYS A 15 -3.91 -7.62 0.74
CA CYS A 15 -5.13 -8.03 1.44
C CYS A 15 -5.21 -9.56 1.59
N TYR A 16 -4.90 -10.30 0.52
CA TYR A 16 -4.93 -11.75 0.55
C TYR A 16 -3.94 -12.32 1.58
N LYS A 17 -2.69 -11.84 1.57
CA LYS A 17 -1.65 -12.28 2.50
C LYS A 17 -1.99 -11.92 3.95
N LEU A 18 -2.54 -10.73 4.18
CA LEU A 18 -2.91 -10.26 5.50
C LEU A 18 -4.09 -11.05 6.11
N ILE A 19 -5.10 -11.39 5.29
CA ILE A 19 -6.35 -12.00 5.79
C ILE A 19 -6.26 -13.54 5.78
N PHE A 20 -5.67 -14.14 4.75
CA PHE A 20 -5.74 -15.59 4.53
C PHE A 20 -4.43 -16.33 4.82
N SER A 21 -3.29 -15.65 4.85
CA SER A 21 -1.98 -16.30 5.05
C SER A 21 -1.31 -15.96 6.39
N ASP A 22 -1.80 -14.95 7.13
CA ASP A 22 -1.17 -14.39 8.35
C ASP A 22 0.31 -13.97 8.14
N GLU A 23 0.73 -13.84 6.88
CA GLU A 23 2.08 -13.45 6.45
C GLU A 23 2.13 -11.92 6.39
N LYS A 24 2.25 -11.30 7.57
CA LYS A 24 2.26 -9.84 7.74
C LYS A 24 3.43 -9.16 7.02
N GLU A 25 4.56 -9.85 6.92
CA GLU A 25 5.77 -9.38 6.23
C GLU A 25 5.56 -9.30 4.71
N ASP A 26 4.97 -10.33 4.10
CA ASP A 26 4.60 -10.32 2.68
C ASP A 26 3.54 -9.26 2.40
N ALA A 27 2.50 -9.18 3.25
CA ALA A 27 1.46 -8.16 3.14
C ALA A 27 2.06 -6.75 3.18
N LEU A 28 3.01 -6.51 4.10
CA LEU A 28 3.75 -5.27 4.20
C LEU A 28 4.48 -4.93 2.89
N ILE A 29 5.18 -5.89 2.28
CA ILE A 29 5.89 -5.67 1.02
C ILE A 29 4.91 -5.23 -0.07
N TYR A 30 3.79 -5.94 -0.22
CA TYR A 30 2.79 -5.61 -1.23
C TYR A 30 2.14 -4.24 -0.99
N PHE A 31 1.76 -3.91 0.24
CA PHE A 31 1.20 -2.59 0.58
C PHE A 31 2.23 -1.46 0.50
N GLY A 32 3.52 -1.73 0.77
CA GLY A 32 4.59 -0.74 0.66
C GLY A 32 4.96 -0.42 -0.78
N ILE A 33 4.82 -1.39 -1.69
CA ILE A 33 5.12 -1.21 -3.11
C ILE A 33 3.93 -0.60 -3.86
N ALA A 34 2.68 -0.88 -3.47
CA ALA A 34 1.49 -0.39 -4.18
C ALA A 34 1.50 1.14 -4.44
N PRO A 35 1.80 2.03 -3.47
CA PRO A 35 1.83 3.47 -3.69
C PRO A 35 2.84 3.94 -4.74
N ALA A 36 3.91 3.18 -5.00
CA ALA A 36 4.88 3.49 -6.05
C ALA A 36 4.26 3.38 -7.46
N PHE A 37 3.15 2.64 -7.56
CA PHE A 37 2.36 2.50 -8.78
C PHE A 37 1.08 3.35 -8.66
N ASP A 38 1.20 4.68 -8.58
CA ASP A 38 0.03 5.59 -8.49
C ASP A 38 -1.09 5.17 -9.48
N PRO A 39 -2.29 4.79 -8.99
CA PRO A 39 -3.36 4.25 -9.81
C PRO A 39 -4.13 5.33 -10.59
N PHE A 40 -3.88 6.60 -10.27
CA PHE A 40 -4.53 7.75 -10.88
C PHE A 40 -3.71 8.24 -12.07
N ASP A 41 -2.86 9.24 -11.85
CA ASP A 41 -2.01 9.85 -12.87
C ASP A 41 -0.64 10.16 -12.28
N THR A 42 0.38 9.44 -12.74
CA THR A 42 1.78 9.65 -12.32
C THR A 42 2.38 10.95 -12.82
N LYS A 43 1.78 11.59 -13.84
CA LYS A 43 2.25 12.88 -14.37
C LYS A 43 1.67 14.07 -13.63
N GLN A 44 0.58 13.86 -12.87
CA GLN A 44 -0.04 14.91 -12.08
C GLN A 44 0.82 15.23 -10.86
N VAL A 45 1.22 16.50 -10.73
CA VAL A 45 1.97 16.99 -9.58
C VAL A 45 1.13 16.82 -8.31
N TRP A 46 1.76 16.41 -7.20
CA TRP A 46 1.06 16.17 -5.93
C TRP A 46 0.15 17.33 -5.50
N GLY A 47 0.60 18.58 -5.66
CA GLY A 47 -0.18 19.76 -5.31
C GLY A 47 -1.55 19.82 -5.99
N GLU A 48 -1.63 19.41 -7.25
CA GLU A 48 -2.82 19.47 -8.09
C GLU A 48 -3.76 18.27 -7.88
N LYS A 49 -3.31 17.21 -7.19
CA LYS A 49 -4.15 16.06 -6.90
C LYS A 49 -5.31 16.46 -5.98
N PRO A 50 -6.56 16.10 -6.33
CA PRO A 50 -7.71 16.35 -5.47
C PRO A 50 -7.55 15.61 -4.12
N LEU A 51 -8.19 16.15 -3.08
CA LEU A 51 -8.03 15.67 -1.70
C LEU A 51 -8.34 14.17 -1.54
N TRP A 52 -9.32 13.63 -2.26
CA TRP A 52 -9.68 12.22 -2.18
C TRP A 52 -8.60 11.28 -2.72
N GLN A 53 -7.85 11.68 -3.76
CA GLN A 53 -6.73 10.88 -4.28
C GLN A 53 -5.58 10.87 -3.28
N LYS A 54 -5.28 12.02 -2.68
CA LYS A 54 -4.27 12.15 -1.63
C LYS A 54 -4.63 11.30 -0.42
N ALA A 55 -5.90 11.29 -0.02
CA ALA A 55 -6.39 10.50 1.10
C ALA A 55 -6.20 8.99 0.88
N ILE A 56 -6.49 8.48 -0.32
CA ILE A 56 -6.27 7.07 -0.66
C ILE A 56 -4.79 6.71 -0.60
N LEU A 57 -3.93 7.51 -1.25
CA LEU A 57 -2.48 7.27 -1.26
C LEU A 57 -1.88 7.34 0.16
N LEU A 58 -2.34 8.28 0.99
CA LEU A 58 -1.93 8.36 2.39
C LEU A 58 -2.43 7.19 3.22
N LEU A 59 -3.66 6.72 2.98
CA LEU A 59 -4.21 5.56 3.67
C LEU A 59 -3.36 4.31 3.41
N GLU A 60 -2.90 4.11 2.17
CA GLU A 60 -2.01 3.00 1.81
C GLU A 60 -0.68 3.10 2.55
N VAL A 61 -0.06 4.29 2.55
CA VAL A 61 1.20 4.52 3.29
C VAL A 61 1.01 4.30 4.79
N ILE A 62 -0.08 4.77 5.39
CA ILE A 62 -0.39 4.55 6.80
C ILE A 62 -0.57 3.06 7.08
N THR A 63 -1.24 2.33 6.18
CA THR A 63 -1.45 0.88 6.31
C THR A 63 -0.10 0.16 6.30
N ALA A 64 0.77 0.48 5.34
CA ALA A 64 2.12 -0.07 5.27
C ALA A 64 2.91 0.26 6.54
N MET A 65 2.95 1.53 6.96
CA MET A 65 3.64 1.96 8.19
C MET A 65 3.13 1.24 9.45
N THR A 66 1.81 1.03 9.55
CA THR A 66 1.20 0.29 10.66
C THR A 66 1.67 -1.15 10.68
N LEU A 67 1.71 -1.81 9.51
CA LEU A 67 2.23 -3.17 9.40
C LEU A 67 3.73 -3.26 9.74
N ILE A 68 4.55 -2.27 9.37
CA ILE A 68 5.96 -2.19 9.78
C ILE A 68 6.06 -2.18 11.30
N VAL A 69 5.33 -1.28 11.96
CA VAL A 69 5.38 -1.14 13.42
C VAL A 69 4.94 -2.44 14.10
N LEU A 70 3.85 -3.06 13.65
CA LEU A 70 3.38 -4.34 14.19
C LEU A 70 4.41 -5.47 13.99
N SER A 71 5.06 -5.52 12.82
CA SER A 71 6.11 -6.49 12.53
C SER A 71 7.32 -6.30 13.45
N LEU A 72 7.75 -5.06 13.66
CA LEU A 72 8.86 -4.74 14.56
C LEU A 72 8.52 -5.10 16.02
N LEU A 73 7.31 -4.81 16.49
CA LEU A 73 6.88 -5.18 17.84
C LEU A 73 6.86 -6.69 18.06
N ASN A 74 6.44 -7.46 17.05
CA ASN A 74 6.48 -8.93 17.12
C ASN A 74 7.92 -9.47 17.12
N PHE A 75 8.87 -8.81 16.46
CA PHE A 75 10.27 -9.23 16.43
C PHE A 75 10.96 -9.19 17.82
N PHE A 76 10.55 -8.28 18.69
CA PHE A 76 11.12 -8.14 20.04
C PHE A 76 10.43 -9.01 21.11
N LYS A 77 9.39 -9.76 20.74
CA LYS A 77 8.59 -10.57 21.66
C LYS A 77 8.99 -12.03 21.57
#